data_AF-A0A534MW45-F1
#
_entry.id   AF-A0A534MW45-F1
#
_cell.length_a   1.000
_cell.length_b   1.000
_cell.length_c   1.000
_cell.angle_alpha   90.00
_cell.angle_beta   90.00
_cell.angle_gamma   90.00
#
_symmetry.space_group_name_H-M   'P 1'
#
loop_
_entity.id
_entity.type
_entity.pdbx_description
1 polymer ?
#
loop_
_entity_poly.entity_id
_entity_poly.type
_entity_poly.pdbx_seq_one_letter_code
_entity_poly.pdbx_strand_id
1 'polypeptide(L)'
;MDREIVRRGLIEGIFVVLAGFSMGTLVVVATFADYGLLLGLDVGATILFVALATGVAIGLRLRDVEPQYLVVAGFVGASIAIVIVLLSVYAPVFAGVVPGLEALGPSDSSRAVVIFVSLFLIPLHLVGCVVGYALADFLAPAGVRGGRDLERL
;
A
#
# COMPACT_ATOMS: atom_id res chain seq x y z
N MET A 1 -28.04 -6.60 16.72
CA MET A 1 -27.18 -6.09 15.64
C MET A 1 -26.19 -7.20 15.32
N ASP A 2 -26.25 -7.75 14.10
CA ASP A 2 -25.47 -8.93 13.73
C ASP A 2 -23.97 -8.66 13.89
N ARG A 3 -23.26 -9.53 14.64
CA ARG A 3 -21.81 -9.41 14.86
C ARG A 3 -21.03 -9.36 13.53
N GLU A 4 -21.60 -9.99 12.49
CA GLU A 4 -21.15 -9.95 11.09
C GLU A 4 -21.14 -8.51 10.52
N ILE A 5 -22.21 -7.74 10.77
CA ILE A 5 -22.38 -6.37 10.26
C ILE A 5 -21.38 -5.42 10.93
N VAL A 6 -21.24 -5.52 12.24
CA VAL A 6 -20.28 -4.70 13.01
C VAL A 6 -18.84 -4.97 12.56
N ARG A 7 -18.50 -6.24 12.30
CA ARG A 7 -17.19 -6.65 11.82
C ARG A 7 -16.90 -6.15 10.40
N ARG A 8 -17.85 -6.32 9.46
CA ARG A 8 -17.71 -5.77 8.11
C ARG A 8 -17.52 -4.25 8.16
N GLY A 9 -18.32 -3.56 8.97
CA GLY A 9 -18.17 -2.13 9.21
C GLY A 9 -16.79 -1.73 9.76
N LEU A 10 -16.21 -2.52 10.68
CA LEU A 10 -14.85 -2.30 11.19
C LEU A 10 -13.78 -2.49 10.11
N ILE A 11 -13.84 -3.58 9.34
CA ILE A 11 -12.88 -3.84 8.25
C ILE A 11 -12.96 -2.72 7.20
N GLU A 12 -14.18 -2.31 6.85
CA GLU A 12 -14.41 -1.21 5.91
C GLU A 12 -13.95 0.13 6.46
N GLY A 13 -14.21 0.42 7.74
CA GLY A 13 -13.73 1.61 8.41
C GLY A 13 -12.21 1.69 8.41
N ILE A 14 -11.53 0.60 8.79
CA ILE A 14 -10.06 0.51 8.77
C ILE A 14 -9.53 0.70 7.34
N PHE A 15 -10.15 0.04 6.35
CA PHE A 15 -9.79 0.18 4.94
C PHE A 15 -9.91 1.64 4.47
N VAL A 16 -11.04 2.30 4.74
CA VAL A 16 -11.30 3.68 4.32
C VAL A 16 -10.30 4.65 4.97
N VAL A 17 -10.01 4.47 6.26
CA VAL A 17 -9.03 5.29 6.97
C VAL A 17 -7.63 5.08 6.38
N LEU A 18 -7.20 3.84 6.15
CA LEU A 18 -5.90 3.54 5.54
C LEU A 18 -5.78 4.10 4.13
N ALA A 19 -6.80 3.90 3.29
CA ALA A 19 -6.82 4.41 1.92
C ALA A 19 -6.83 5.95 1.88
N GLY A 20 -7.68 6.57 2.69
CA GLY A 20 -7.78 8.03 2.78
C GLY A 20 -6.50 8.67 3.32
N PHE A 21 -5.91 8.09 4.37
CA PHE A 21 -4.65 8.57 4.93
C PHE A 21 -3.50 8.41 3.92
N SER A 22 -3.38 7.24 3.28
CA SER A 22 -2.34 6.98 2.27
C SER A 22 -2.44 7.93 1.07
N MET A 23 -3.65 8.14 0.54
CA MET A 23 -3.88 9.09 -0.55
C MET A 23 -3.60 10.53 -0.12
N GLY A 24 -4.04 10.92 1.08
CA GLY A 24 -3.78 12.24 1.64
C GLY A 24 -2.29 12.51 1.81
N THR A 25 -1.53 11.57 2.38
CA THR A 25 -0.08 11.69 2.52
C THR A 25 0.61 11.80 1.17
N LEU A 26 0.20 11.00 0.18
CA LEU A 26 0.76 11.04 -1.17
C LEU A 26 0.52 12.38 -1.85
N VAL A 27 -0.71 12.93 -1.78
CA VAL A 27 -1.02 14.25 -2.35
C VAL A 27 -0.24 15.37 -1.66
N VAL A 28 -0.14 15.33 -0.32
CA VAL A 28 0.58 16.35 0.45
C VAL A 28 2.06 16.35 0.07
N VAL A 29 2.71 15.19 0.02
CA VAL A 29 4.12 15.10 -0.35
C VAL A 29 4.34 15.44 -1.83
N ALA A 30 3.46 15.01 -2.73
CA ALA A 30 3.59 15.31 -4.16
C ALA A 30 3.38 16.79 -4.51
N THR A 31 2.55 17.51 -3.75
CA THR A 31 2.12 18.88 -4.09
C THR A 31 2.75 19.95 -3.21
N PHE A 32 3.11 19.61 -1.97
CA PHE A 32 3.57 20.55 -0.96
C PHE A 32 4.89 20.13 -0.30
N ALA A 33 5.75 19.37 -0.99
CA ALA A 33 7.06 18.96 -0.47
C ALA A 33 7.86 20.15 0.13
N ASP A 34 7.76 21.33 -0.51
CA ASP A 34 8.49 22.54 -0.10
C ASP A 34 7.72 23.46 0.87
N TYR A 35 6.42 23.21 1.10
CA TYR A 35 5.52 24.15 1.81
C TYR A 35 4.58 23.49 2.83
N GLY A 36 4.65 22.17 3.01
CA GLY A 36 3.72 21.40 3.83
C GLY A 36 4.12 21.27 5.31
N LEU A 37 3.14 20.96 6.17
CA LEU A 37 3.34 20.67 7.60
C LEU A 37 4.32 19.49 7.87
N LEU A 38 4.65 18.72 6.83
CA LEU A 38 5.45 17.49 6.84
C LEU A 38 6.81 17.67 6.15
N LEU A 39 7.48 18.81 6.37
CA LEU A 39 8.82 19.16 5.85
C LEU A 39 9.93 18.12 6.14
N GLY A 40 9.67 17.11 6.96
CA GLY A 40 10.59 16.00 7.25
C GLY A 40 10.23 14.65 6.63
N LEU A 41 9.12 14.53 5.88
CA LEU A 41 8.77 13.27 5.21
C LEU A 41 9.51 13.15 3.89
N ASP A 42 10.52 12.28 3.86
CA ASP A 42 11.16 11.84 2.63
C ASP A 42 10.14 11.16 1.69
N VAL A 43 10.24 11.47 0.40
CA VAL A 43 9.43 10.86 -0.67
C VAL A 43 9.59 9.35 -0.66
N GLY A 44 10.80 8.85 -0.42
CA GLY A 44 11.07 7.42 -0.29
C GLY A 44 10.30 6.77 0.85
N ALA A 45 10.34 7.37 2.04
CA ALA A 45 9.58 6.90 3.20
C ALA A 45 8.06 6.91 2.96
N THR A 46 7.56 7.92 2.23
CA THR A 46 6.14 8.03 1.86
C THR A 46 5.70 6.89 0.95
N ILE A 47 6.49 6.60 -0.09
CA ILE A 47 6.21 5.50 -1.02
C ILE A 47 6.18 4.16 -0.27
N LEU A 48 7.14 3.92 0.63
CA LEU A 48 7.16 2.72 1.47
C LEU A 48 5.92 2.66 2.37
N PHE A 49 5.58 3.74 3.07
CA PHE A 49 4.41 3.77 3.93
C PHE A 49 3.12 3.45 3.15
N VAL A 50 2.90 4.11 2.01
CA VAL A 50 1.72 3.90 1.16
C VAL A 50 1.67 2.47 0.64
N ALA A 51 2.81 1.88 0.27
CA ALA A 51 2.91 0.50 -0.19
C ALA A 51 2.50 -0.50 0.91
N LEU A 52 2.99 -0.30 2.14
CA LEU A 52 2.63 -1.15 3.27
C LEU A 52 1.14 -1.02 3.59
N ALA A 53 0.65 0.22 3.68
CA ALA A 53 -0.75 0.53 3.97
C ALA A 53 -1.70 -0.09 2.93
N THR A 54 -1.34 -0.01 1.65
CA THR A 54 -2.09 -0.62 0.56
C THR A 54 -2.09 -2.14 0.68
N GLY A 55 -0.95 -2.75 0.99
CA GLY A 55 -0.87 -4.18 1.30
C GLY A 55 -1.81 -4.59 2.44
N VAL A 56 -1.81 -3.84 3.55
CA VAL A 56 -2.72 -4.09 4.68
C VAL A 56 -4.19 -4.00 4.26
N ALA A 57 -4.54 -2.97 3.49
CA ALA A 57 -5.88 -2.78 2.97
C ALA A 57 -6.35 -3.94 2.08
N ILE A 58 -5.47 -4.47 1.22
CA ILE A 58 -5.75 -5.65 0.39
C ILE A 58 -5.90 -6.90 1.27
N GLY A 59 -4.97 -7.14 2.20
CA GLY A 59 -5.00 -8.28 3.11
C GLY A 59 -6.27 -8.36 3.94
N LEU A 60 -6.77 -7.21 4.40
CA LEU A 60 -8.03 -7.10 5.13
C LEU A 60 -9.25 -7.61 4.34
N ARG A 61 -9.22 -7.49 3.01
CA ARG A 61 -10.29 -7.92 2.11
C ARG A 61 -10.17 -9.38 1.67
N LEU A 62 -9.00 -10.00 1.87
CA LEU A 62 -8.70 -11.37 1.42
C LEU A 62 -8.80 -12.42 2.54
N ARG A 63 -9.56 -12.14 3.60
CA ARG A 63 -9.68 -13.08 4.74
C ARG A 63 -10.29 -14.43 4.36
N ASP A 64 -11.28 -14.42 3.46
CA ASP A 64 -12.07 -15.61 3.14
C ASP A 64 -11.47 -16.42 1.98
N VAL A 65 -10.27 -16.04 1.51
CA VAL A 65 -9.54 -16.77 0.47
C VAL A 65 -8.32 -17.49 1.05
N GLU A 66 -7.83 -18.49 0.33
CA GLU A 66 -6.65 -19.24 0.74
C GLU A 66 -5.39 -18.33 0.77
N PRO A 67 -4.43 -18.58 1.68
CA PRO A 67 -3.25 -17.74 1.84
C PRO A 67 -2.41 -17.57 0.57
N GLN A 68 -2.46 -18.52 -0.37
CA GLN A 68 -1.76 -18.41 -1.66
C GLN A 68 -2.23 -17.21 -2.50
N TYR A 69 -3.51 -16.82 -2.37
CA TYR A 69 -4.03 -15.64 -3.06
C TYR A 69 -3.49 -14.32 -2.49
N LEU A 70 -3.01 -14.31 -1.23
CA LEU A 70 -2.32 -13.14 -0.66
C LEU A 70 -1.02 -12.85 -1.40
N VAL A 71 -0.28 -13.91 -1.78
CA VAL A 71 0.99 -13.76 -2.51
C VAL A 71 0.73 -13.19 -3.89
N VAL A 72 -0.29 -13.71 -4.60
CA VAL A 72 -0.68 -13.23 -5.93
C VAL A 72 -1.17 -11.78 -5.85
N ALA A 73 -2.06 -11.45 -4.91
CA ALA A 73 -2.59 -10.12 -4.76
C ALA A 73 -1.52 -9.09 -4.35
N GLY A 74 -0.62 -9.47 -3.44
CA GLY A 74 0.52 -8.64 -3.06
C GLY A 74 1.48 -8.40 -4.23
N PHE A 75 1.77 -9.43 -5.03
CA PHE A 75 2.62 -9.31 -6.21
C PHE A 75 1.98 -8.43 -7.30
N VAL A 76 0.70 -8.64 -7.61
CA VAL A 76 -0.04 -7.84 -8.60
C VAL A 76 -0.15 -6.39 -8.13
N GLY A 77 -0.53 -6.15 -6.88
CA GLY A 77 -0.64 -4.81 -6.30
C GLY A 77 0.68 -4.06 -6.33
N ALA A 78 1.77 -4.71 -5.93
CA ALA A 78 3.10 -4.12 -6.00
C ALA A 78 3.57 -3.86 -7.44
N SER A 79 3.26 -4.76 -8.38
CA SER A 79 3.62 -4.56 -9.80
C SER A 79 2.91 -3.34 -10.37
N ILE A 80 1.62 -3.16 -10.05
CA ILE A 80 0.86 -1.96 -10.42
C ILE A 80 1.47 -0.72 -9.77
N ALA A 81 1.81 -0.79 -8.48
CA ALA A 81 2.44 0.33 -7.77
C ALA A 81 3.78 0.74 -8.39
N ILE A 82 4.64 -0.22 -8.76
CA ILE A 82 5.90 0.03 -9.48
C ILE A 82 5.63 0.76 -10.79
N VAL A 83 4.66 0.28 -11.59
CA VAL A 83 4.30 0.93 -12.86
C VAL A 83 3.79 2.36 -12.63
N ILE A 84 2.95 2.60 -11.62
CA ILE A 84 2.46 3.93 -11.29
C ILE A 84 3.60 4.86 -10.85
N VAL A 85 4.52 4.38 -10.01
CA VAL A 85 5.68 5.17 -9.56
C VAL A 85 6.56 5.53 -10.76
N LEU A 86 6.87 4.56 -11.63
CA LEU A 86 7.64 4.80 -12.84
C LEU A 86 6.92 5.79 -13.75
N LEU A 87 5.66 5.57 -14.08
CA LEU A 87 4.88 6.50 -14.91
C LEU A 87 4.85 7.90 -14.30
N SER A 88 4.70 8.04 -12.98
CA SER A 88 4.69 9.36 -12.32
C SER A 88 6.03 10.08 -12.45
N VAL A 89 7.15 9.35 -12.35
CA VAL A 89 8.50 9.91 -12.51
C VAL A 89 8.75 10.35 -13.95
N TYR A 90 8.31 9.56 -14.94
CA TYR A 90 8.58 9.80 -16.36
C TYR A 90 7.50 10.63 -17.06
N ALA A 91 6.30 10.78 -16.49
CA ALA A 91 5.18 11.50 -17.10
C ALA A 91 5.51 12.95 -17.50
N PRO A 92 6.22 13.76 -16.70
CA PRO A 92 6.59 15.12 -17.11
C PRO A 92 7.50 15.16 -18.35
N VAL A 93 8.34 14.14 -18.53
CA VAL A 93 9.21 13.98 -19.70
C VAL A 93 8.37 13.58 -20.92
N PHE A 94 7.47 12.61 -20.77
CA PHE A 94 6.57 12.20 -21.86
C PHE A 94 5.58 13.30 -22.27
N ALA A 95 5.17 14.14 -21.33
CA ALA A 95 4.31 15.29 -21.57
C ALA A 95 5.06 16.50 -22.17
N GLY A 96 6.39 16.44 -22.31
CA GLY A 96 7.21 17.53 -22.82
C GLY A 96 7.30 18.75 -21.89
N VAL A 97 6.89 18.61 -20.62
CA VAL A 97 6.98 19.67 -19.61
C VAL A 97 8.43 19.93 -19.22
N VAL A 98 9.26 18.89 -19.24
CA VAL A 98 10.71 18.97 -18.99
C VAL A 98 11.50 18.25 -20.10
N PRO A 99 12.69 18.77 -20.47
CA PRO A 99 13.49 18.25 -21.58
C PRO A 99 14.11 16.87 -21.29
N GLY A 100 14.16 16.44 -20.04
CA GLY A 100 14.69 15.15 -19.61
C GLY A 100 14.68 15.02 -18.10
N LEU A 101 14.94 13.80 -17.59
CA LEU A 101 14.95 13.52 -16.15
C LEU A 101 15.95 14.38 -15.35
N GLU A 102 16.99 14.88 -15.99
CA GLU A 102 18.00 15.78 -15.41
C GLU A 102 17.45 17.14 -15.02
N ALA A 103 16.37 17.58 -15.68
CA ALA A 103 15.69 18.83 -15.37
C ALA A 103 14.72 18.72 -14.19
N LEU A 104 14.45 17.50 -13.69
CA LEU A 104 13.56 17.27 -12.54
C LEU A 104 14.26 17.46 -11.17
N GLY A 105 15.57 17.71 -11.16
CA GLY A 105 16.31 18.06 -9.93
C GLY A 105 17.74 17.53 -9.92
N PRO A 106 18.60 18.09 -9.06
CA PRO A 106 19.99 17.67 -8.98
C PRO A 106 20.10 16.30 -8.31
N SER A 107 21.05 15.52 -8.84
CA SER A 107 21.64 14.29 -8.30
C SER A 107 20.98 12.96 -8.67
N ASP A 108 21.82 12.06 -9.17
CA ASP A 108 21.58 10.62 -9.27
C ASP A 108 21.05 9.99 -7.95
N SER A 109 21.25 10.68 -6.82
CA SER A 109 20.75 10.29 -5.49
C SER A 109 19.21 10.16 -5.46
N SER A 110 18.47 11.14 -5.98
CA SER A 110 17.00 11.13 -5.92
C SER A 110 16.42 9.99 -6.77
N ARG A 111 17.03 9.69 -7.92
CA ARG A 111 16.63 8.57 -8.79
C ARG A 111 17.01 7.23 -8.19
N ALA A 112 18.22 7.13 -7.61
CA ALA A 112 18.67 5.94 -6.92
C ALA A 112 17.76 5.62 -5.72
N VAL A 113 17.31 6.64 -4.97
CA VAL A 113 16.35 6.47 -3.87
C VAL A 113 15.02 5.93 -4.38
N VAL A 114 14.45 6.49 -5.47
CA VAL A 114 13.18 5.98 -6.02
C VAL A 114 13.31 4.55 -6.54
N ILE A 115 14.41 4.22 -7.25
CA ILE A 115 14.66 2.86 -7.74
C ILE A 115 14.87 1.90 -6.56
N PHE A 116 15.68 2.28 -5.58
CA PHE A 116 15.94 1.49 -4.38
C PHE A 116 14.65 1.22 -3.60
N VAL A 117 13.84 2.25 -3.38
CA VAL A 117 12.53 2.15 -2.71
C VAL A 117 11.56 1.26 -3.51
N SER A 118 11.63 1.32 -4.84
CA SER A 118 10.82 0.47 -5.72
C SER A 118 11.12 -1.03 -5.54
N LEU A 119 12.37 -1.40 -5.24
CA LEU A 119 12.74 -2.80 -4.95
C LEU A 119 12.03 -3.35 -3.71
N PHE A 120 11.70 -2.47 -2.75
CA PHE A 120 11.00 -2.86 -1.53
C PHE A 120 9.48 -2.91 -1.70
N LEU A 121 8.91 -2.44 -2.81
CA LEU A 121 7.46 -2.39 -2.98
C LEU A 121 6.80 -3.78 -2.92
N ILE A 122 7.39 -4.78 -3.59
CA ILE A 122 6.90 -6.17 -3.56
C ILE A 122 6.95 -6.76 -2.15
N PRO A 123 8.12 -6.81 -1.46
CA PRO A 123 8.16 -7.37 -0.12
C PRO A 123 7.29 -6.59 0.86
N LEU A 124 7.20 -5.26 0.76
CA LEU A 124 6.30 -4.48 1.63
C LEU A 124 4.83 -4.80 1.40
N HIS A 125 4.39 -4.92 0.15
CA HIS A 125 2.99 -5.27 -0.15
C HIS A 125 2.67 -6.66 0.38
N LEU A 126 3.58 -7.63 0.24
CA LEU A 126 3.40 -8.98 0.77
C LEU A 126 3.30 -8.96 2.30
N VAL A 127 4.21 -8.26 2.98
CA VAL A 127 4.15 -8.07 4.44
C VAL A 127 2.83 -7.41 4.83
N GLY A 128 2.44 -6.34 4.14
CA GLY A 128 1.15 -5.67 4.36
C GLY A 128 -0.02 -6.61 4.19
N CYS A 129 -0.06 -7.40 3.11
CA CYS A 129 -1.13 -8.37 2.85
C CYS A 129 -1.24 -9.41 3.97
N VAL A 130 -0.10 -9.94 4.42
CA VAL A 130 -0.07 -10.90 5.54
C VAL A 130 -0.54 -10.26 6.84
N VAL A 131 -0.08 -9.03 7.14
CA VAL A 131 -0.51 -8.29 8.34
C VAL A 131 -2.01 -7.97 8.30
N GLY A 132 -2.52 -7.50 7.15
CA GLY A 132 -3.94 -7.21 6.97
C GLY A 132 -4.81 -8.46 7.09
N TYR A 133 -4.37 -9.57 6.50
CA TYR A 133 -5.05 -10.86 6.63
C TYR A 133 -5.09 -11.34 8.08
N ALA A 134 -3.96 -11.29 8.78
CA ALA A 134 -3.87 -11.66 10.20
C ALA A 134 -4.74 -10.74 11.08
N LEU A 135 -4.78 -9.44 10.79
CA LEU A 135 -5.62 -8.47 11.47
C LEU A 135 -7.11 -8.78 11.24
N ALA A 136 -7.51 -9.12 10.02
CA ALA A 136 -8.89 -9.50 9.71
C ALA A 136 -9.32 -10.78 10.43
N ASP A 137 -8.39 -11.73 10.62
CA ASP A 137 -8.65 -12.98 11.37
C ASP A 137 -8.63 -12.77 12.89
N PHE A 138 -7.79 -11.87 13.39
CA PHE A 138 -7.83 -11.44 14.78
C PHE A 138 -9.16 -10.73 15.11
N LEU A 139 -9.66 -9.89 14.22
CA LEU A 139 -10.95 -9.22 14.35
C LEU A 139 -12.15 -10.17 14.16
N ALA A 140 -11.91 -11.44 13.85
CA ALA A 140 -12.96 -12.44 13.74
C ALA A 140 -13.47 -12.96 15.09
N PRO A 141 -14.78 -13.22 15.22
CA PRO A 141 -15.33 -13.87 16.41
C PRO A 141 -14.75 -15.27 16.62
N ALA A 142 -14.56 -15.67 17.89
CA ALA A 142 -13.93 -16.94 18.28
C ALA A 142 -14.58 -18.20 17.69
N GLY A 143 -15.85 -18.15 17.27
CA GLY A 143 -16.55 -19.28 16.63
C GLY A 143 -16.24 -19.52 15.15
N VAL A 144 -15.63 -18.55 14.45
CA VAL A 144 -15.22 -18.69 13.03
C VAL A 144 -13.73 -19.01 12.91
N ARG A 145 -12.94 -18.78 13.99
CA ARG A 145 -11.53 -19.18 14.05
C ARG A 145 -11.35 -20.70 13.91
N GLY A 146 -12.35 -21.49 14.33
CA GLY A 146 -12.36 -22.96 14.24
C GLY A 146 -13.00 -23.54 12.96
N GLY A 147 -13.47 -22.71 12.02
CA GLY A 147 -14.07 -23.21 10.77
C GLY A 147 -13.06 -23.89 9.84
N ARG A 148 -11.77 -23.52 9.93
CA ARG A 148 -10.66 -24.21 9.24
C ARG A 148 -10.17 -25.47 9.98
N ASP A 149 -10.51 -25.62 11.26
CA ASP A 149 -10.17 -26.81 12.06
C ASP A 149 -11.22 -27.93 11.93
N LEU A 150 -12.44 -27.64 11.45
CA LEU A 150 -13.51 -28.63 11.29
C LEU A 150 -13.50 -29.35 9.93
N GLU A 151 -12.76 -28.87 8.93
CA GLU A 151 -12.58 -29.59 7.65
C GLU A 151 -11.35 -30.53 7.66
N ARG A 152 -10.62 -30.61 8.78
CA ARG A 152 -9.45 -31.48 8.96
C ARG A 152 -9.65 -32.61 9.99
N LEU A 153 -10.89 -32.86 10.41
CA LEU A 153 -11.30 -34.00 11.23
C LEU A 153 -12.44 -34.75 10.55
#